data_AF-A0AAU5HW41-F1
#
_entry.id   AF-A0AAU5HW41-F1
#
_cell.length_a   1.000
_cell.length_b   1.000
_cell.length_c   1.000
_cell.angle_alpha   90.00
_cell.angle_beta   90.00
_cell.angle_gamma   90.00
#
_symmetry.space_group_name_H-M   'P 1'
#
loop_
_entity.id
_entity.type
_entity.pdbx_description
1 polymer ?
#
loop_
_entity_poly.entity_id
_entity_poly.type
_entity_poly.pdbx_seq_one_letter_code
_entity_poly.pdbx_strand_id
1 'polypeptide(L)'
;MSSVGKGRQIARLRSGQLRLAVGEEPVWTDRRGERTASLRPPFSLKPTGVKLPLGPKFERYELVTADGTFDLALPEKDREPVRHAFEAK
;
A
#
# COMPACT_ATOMS: atom_id res chain seq x y z
N MET A 1 -5.57 14.77 -29.20
CA MET A 1 -6.54 13.74 -28.76
C MET A 1 -6.19 12.46 -29.51
N SER A 2 -5.69 11.44 -28.82
CA SER A 2 -5.31 10.16 -29.43
C SER A 2 -6.11 9.06 -28.74
N SER A 3 -7.02 8.46 -29.48
CA SER A 3 -7.89 7.35 -29.05
C SER A 3 -7.03 6.10 -28.84
N VAL A 4 -6.89 5.67 -27.58
CA VAL A 4 -6.30 4.37 -27.24
C VAL A 4 -7.47 3.41 -27.06
N GLY A 5 -7.50 2.37 -27.91
CA GLY A 5 -8.58 1.38 -27.97
C GLY A 5 -8.93 0.79 -26.61
N LYS A 6 -10.17 0.27 -26.50
CA LYS A 6 -10.85 -0.29 -25.32
C LYS A 6 -9.94 -1.16 -24.43
N GLY A 7 -9.03 -0.53 -23.71
CA GLY A 7 -8.13 -1.12 -22.75
C GLY A 7 -8.84 -1.04 -21.41
N ARG A 8 -9.06 -2.21 -20.81
CA ARG A 8 -9.47 -2.33 -19.40
C ARG A 8 -8.72 -1.27 -18.61
N GLN A 9 -9.44 -0.32 -18.04
CA GLN A 9 -8.86 0.81 -17.31
C GLN A 9 -8.23 0.21 -16.06
N ILE A 10 -6.96 -0.20 -16.17
CA ILE A 10 -6.16 -0.57 -15.01
C ILE A 10 -6.03 0.73 -14.24
N ALA A 11 -6.72 0.83 -13.11
CA ALA A 11 -6.48 1.91 -12.16
C ALA A 11 -4.97 1.91 -11.91
N ARG A 12 -4.24 2.86 -12.52
CA ARG A 12 -2.80 2.97 -12.32
C ARG A 12 -2.65 3.20 -10.83
N LEU A 13 -2.26 2.15 -10.12
CA LEU A 13 -1.84 2.19 -8.72
C LEU A 13 -0.81 3.32 -8.67
N ARG A 14 -1.21 4.48 -8.14
CA ARG A 14 -0.27 5.57 -7.94
C ARG A 14 0.67 5.04 -6.87
N SER A 15 1.92 4.82 -7.24
CA SER A 15 2.94 4.46 -6.28
C SER A 15 3.28 5.67 -5.41
N GLY A 16 3.64 5.41 -4.17
CA GLY A 16 3.87 6.44 -3.18
C GLY A 16 4.58 5.88 -1.95
N GLN A 17 4.77 6.73 -0.96
CA GLN A 17 5.35 6.38 0.32
C GLN A 17 4.25 6.29 1.37
N LEU A 18 4.27 5.22 2.16
CA LEU A 18 3.42 5.09 3.34
C LEU A 18 4.23 5.44 4.58
N ARG A 19 3.79 6.44 5.35
CA ARG A 19 4.32 6.75 6.67
C ARG A 19 3.54 5.97 7.71
N LEU A 20 4.26 5.18 8.51
CA LEU A 20 3.73 4.41 9.63
C LEU A 20 4.56 4.71 10.87
N ALA A 21 3.90 5.18 11.92
CA ALA A 21 4.49 5.36 13.24
C ALA A 21 3.46 4.92 14.29
N VAL A 22 3.94 4.24 15.33
CA VAL A 22 3.09 3.77 16.42
C VAL A 22 2.36 4.96 17.06
N GLY A 23 1.05 4.87 17.20
CA GLY A 23 0.22 5.94 17.74
C GLY A 23 -0.16 7.05 16.74
N GLU A 24 0.47 7.17 15.57
CA GLU A 24 0.14 8.18 14.54
C GLU A 24 -0.69 7.62 13.39
N GLU A 25 -1.62 8.40 12.82
CA GLU A 25 -2.43 7.93 11.69
C GLU A 25 -1.56 7.53 10.50
N PRO A 26 -1.78 6.36 9.87
CA PRO A 26 -1.10 6.01 8.64
C PRO A 26 -1.43 7.00 7.52
N VAL A 27 -0.40 7.59 6.93
CA VAL A 27 -0.56 8.52 5.81
C VAL A 27 0.18 7.98 4.59
N TRP A 28 -0.56 7.84 3.50
CA TRP A 28 0.02 7.59 2.19
C TRP A 28 0.24 8.91 1.45
N THR A 29 1.40 9.07 0.85
CA THR A 29 1.76 10.22 0.02
C THR A 29 2.19 9.72 -1.35
N ASP A 30 1.67 10.30 -2.43
CA ASP A 30 2.06 9.89 -3.78
C ASP A 30 3.54 10.18 -4.06
N ARG A 31 4.10 9.54 -5.09
CA ARG A 31 5.52 9.70 -5.44
C ARG A 31 5.93 11.17 -5.72
N ARG A 32 4.99 12.03 -6.10
CA ARG A 32 5.26 13.45 -6.41
C ARG A 32 5.11 14.36 -5.18
N GLY A 33 4.56 13.84 -4.08
CA GLY A 33 4.24 14.62 -2.89
C GLY A 33 3.02 15.53 -3.06
N GLU A 34 2.31 15.44 -4.18
CA GLU A 34 1.19 16.32 -4.51
C GLU A 34 -0.12 15.88 -3.84
N ARG A 35 -0.19 14.61 -3.45
CA ARG A 35 -1.40 14.00 -2.89
C ARG A 35 -1.07 13.20 -1.66
N THR A 36 -1.84 13.42 -0.61
CA THR A 36 -1.79 12.66 0.63
C THR A 36 -3.16 12.08 0.95
N ALA A 37 -3.19 10.92 1.59
CA ALA A 37 -4.39 10.27 2.08
C ALA A 37 -4.11 9.64 3.45
N SER A 38 -4.86 10.05 4.47
CA SER A 38 -4.92 9.31 5.73
C SER A 38 -5.73 8.02 5.52
N LEU A 39 -5.20 6.89 5.96
CA LEU A 39 -5.90 5.61 5.92
C LEU A 39 -6.68 5.40 7.21
N ARG A 40 -7.91 4.88 7.12
CA ARG A 40 -8.79 4.70 8.28
C ARG A 40 -8.88 3.23 8.72
N PRO A 41 -8.91 2.96 10.04
CA PRO A 41 -9.10 1.62 10.58
C PRO A 41 -10.50 1.08 10.20
N PRO A 42 -10.74 -0.24 10.25
CA PRO A 42 -9.85 -1.28 10.76
C PRO A 42 -8.72 -1.62 9.77
N PHE A 43 -7.52 -1.85 10.29
CA PHE A 43 -6.38 -2.27 9.49
C PHE A 43 -6.21 -3.78 9.54
N SER A 44 -6.07 -4.43 8.38
CA SER A 44 -5.66 -5.83 8.29
C SER A 44 -4.65 -6.00 7.17
N LEU A 45 -3.47 -6.51 7.52
CA LEU A 45 -2.40 -6.77 6.58
C LEU A 45 -2.34 -8.27 6.24
N LYS A 46 -2.55 -8.62 4.98
CA LYS A 46 -2.56 -10.01 4.51
C LYS A 46 -1.44 -10.25 3.50
N PRO A 47 -0.55 -11.24 3.72
CA PRO A 47 0.40 -11.65 2.70
C PRO A 47 -0.37 -12.26 1.53
N THR A 48 0.03 -11.94 0.30
CA THR A 48 -0.57 -12.53 -0.91
C THR A 48 0.23 -13.70 -1.45
N GLY A 49 1.46 -13.93 -0.95
CA GLY A 49 2.40 -14.89 -1.54
C GLY A 49 2.98 -14.45 -2.89
N VAL A 50 2.54 -13.32 -3.44
CA VAL A 50 2.99 -12.81 -4.73
C VAL A 50 4.30 -12.05 -4.56
N LYS A 51 5.37 -12.57 -5.15
CA LYS A 51 6.63 -11.84 -5.29
C LYS A 51 6.49 -10.71 -6.31
N LEU A 52 7.04 -9.55 -5.98
CA LEU A 52 6.98 -8.37 -6.85
C LEU A 52 8.22 -8.28 -7.74
N PRO A 53 8.12 -7.68 -8.94
CA PRO A 53 9.27 -7.39 -9.82
C PRO A 53 10.15 -6.23 -9.28
N LEU A 54 10.17 -6.04 -7.96
CA LEU A 54 11.02 -5.08 -7.23
C LEU A 54 12.24 -5.77 -6.59
N GLY A 55 12.31 -7.11 -6.69
CA GLY A 55 13.38 -7.94 -6.16
C GLY A 55 12.84 -9.05 -5.23
N PRO A 56 13.60 -10.14 -5.02
CA PRO A 56 13.13 -11.35 -4.34
C PRO A 56 12.76 -11.12 -2.86
N LYS A 57 13.31 -10.06 -2.26
CA LYS A 57 13.04 -9.63 -0.89
C LYS A 57 11.68 -8.97 -0.70
N PHE A 58 11.03 -8.52 -1.79
CA PHE A 58 9.75 -7.84 -1.74
C PHE A 58 8.60 -8.81 -2.02
N GLU A 59 7.59 -8.74 -1.18
CA GLU A 59 6.33 -9.45 -1.33
C GLU A 59 5.17 -8.45 -1.34
N ARG A 60 4.12 -8.79 -2.07
CA ARG A 60 2.87 -8.05 -2.07
C ARG A 60 2.02 -8.43 -0.86
N TYR A 61 1.54 -7.42 -0.17
CA TYR A 61 0.56 -7.53 0.89
C TYR A 61 -0.71 -6.77 0.49
N GLU A 62 -1.86 -7.27 0.90
CA GLU A 62 -3.11 -6.53 0.86
C GLU A 62 -3.32 -5.85 2.21
N LEU A 63 -3.39 -4.52 2.21
CA LEU A 63 -3.82 -3.72 3.34
C LEU A 63 -5.32 -3.42 3.18
N VAL A 64 -6.13 -4.03 4.03
CA VAL A 64 -7.56 -3.71 4.16
C VAL A 64 -7.71 -2.55 5.14
N THR A 65 -8.53 -1.58 4.75
CA THR A 65 -8.89 -0.37 5.51
C THR A 65 -10.40 -0.12 5.40
N ALA A 66 -10.96 0.84 6.14
CA ALA A 66 -12.34 1.28 5.92
C ALA A 66 -12.56 1.92 4.52
N ASP A 67 -11.50 2.44 3.89
CA ASP A 67 -11.56 3.11 2.60
C ASP A 67 -11.40 2.14 1.41
N GLY A 68 -11.14 0.86 1.70
CA GLY A 68 -10.93 -0.19 0.72
C GLY A 68 -9.64 -0.98 0.95
N THR A 69 -9.27 -1.76 -0.05
CA THR A 69 -8.08 -2.60 -0.03
C THR A 69 -7.00 -2.03 -0.93
N PHE A 70 -5.78 -1.95 -0.42
CA PHE A 70 -4.61 -1.40 -1.11
C PHE A 70 -3.49 -2.42 -1.18
N ASP A 71 -2.71 -2.37 -2.27
CA ASP A 71 -1.50 -3.18 -2.40
C ASP A 71 -0.31 -2.49 -1.75
N LEU A 72 0.37 -3.20 -0.86
CA LEU A 72 1.66 -2.79 -0.29
C LEU A 72 2.78 -3.69 -0.79
N ALA A 73 3.88 -3.07 -1.18
CA ALA A 73 5.13 -3.75 -1.49
C ALA A 73 6.07 -3.65 -0.29
N LEU A 74 6.26 -4.74 0.44
CA LEU A 74 7.06 -4.75 1.66
C LEU A 74 8.25 -5.69 1.53
N PRO A 75 9.45 -5.29 1.96
CA PRO A 75 10.50 -6.25 2.26
C PRO A 75 10.04 -7.21 3.36
N GLU A 76 10.38 -8.49 3.23
CA GLU A 76 10.00 -9.52 4.21
C GLU A 76 10.43 -9.16 5.65
N LYS A 77 11.62 -8.56 5.80
CA LYS A 77 12.16 -8.10 7.10
C LYS A 77 11.32 -7.03 7.80
N ASP A 78 10.52 -6.27 7.05
CA ASP A 78 9.73 -5.15 7.58
C ASP A 78 8.29 -5.58 7.90
N ARG A 79 7.94 -6.86 7.67
CA ARG A 79 6.59 -7.40 7.91
C ARG A 79 6.11 -7.21 9.34
N GLU A 80 6.90 -7.67 10.32
CA GLU A 80 6.50 -7.63 11.73
C GLU A 80 6.41 -6.19 12.27
N PRO A 81 7.39 -5.29 12.02
CA PRO A 81 7.25 -3.88 12.39
C PRO A 81 6.01 -3.20 11.79
N VAL A 82 5.72 -3.45 10.51
CA VAL A 82 4.54 -2.86 9.83
C VAL A 82 3.25 -3.41 10.43
N ARG A 83 3.18 -4.72 10.67
CA ARG A 83 2.03 -5.34 11.33
C ARG A 83 1.78 -4.73 12.71
N HIS A 84 2.82 -4.62 13.53
CA HIS A 84 2.72 -4.03 14.86
C HIS A 84 2.24 -2.57 14.83
N ALA A 85 2.72 -1.77 13.88
CA ALA A 85 2.30 -0.38 13.72
C ALA A 85 0.79 -0.24 13.40
N PHE A 86 0.21 -1.21 12.70
CA PHE A 86 -1.23 -1.24 12.41
C PHE A 86 -2.09 -1.84 13.53
N GLU A 87 -1.52 -2.73 14.36
CA GLU A 87 -2.22 -3.33 15.51
C GLU A 87 -2.22 -2.42 16.76
N ALA A 88 -1.25 -1.50 16.88
CA ALA A 88 -1.17 -0.54 17.98
C ALA A 88 -2.16 0.64 17.85
N LYS A 89 -3.29 0.43 17.15
CA LYS A 89 -4.24 1.46 16.71
C LYS A 89 -5.66 1.18 17.17
#